data_AF-A0A7V1NS88-F1
#
_entry.id   AF-A0A7V1NS88-F1
#
_cell.length_a   1.000
_cell.length_b   1.000
_cell.length_c   1.000
_cell.angle_alpha   90.00
_cell.angle_beta   90.00
_cell.angle_gamma   90.00
#
_symmetry.space_group_name_H-M   'P 1'
#
loop_
_entity.id
_entity.type
_entity.pdbx_description
1 polymer ?
#
loop_
_entity_poly.entity_id
_entity_poly.type
_entity_poly.pdbx_seq_one_letter_code
_entity_poly.pdbx_strand_id
1 'polypeptide(L)'
;MKAAPIMREMAKYPHEFEQLLVHTGQHYDDNMSKVFFKDLELPQPDIYLGVGSGSHGQQTARVMLVFEPAPRSARSRVRKW
;
A
#
# COMPACT_ATOMS: atom_id res chain seq x y z
N MET A 1 -6.18 6.95 9.77
CA MET A 1 -5.56 6.99 8.43
C MET A 1 -6.43 7.88 7.53
N LYS A 2 -5.89 8.93 6.90
CA LYS A 2 -6.70 9.94 6.16
C LYS A 2 -7.20 9.47 4.79
N ALA A 3 -6.60 8.42 4.23
CA ALA A 3 -6.91 7.94 2.88
C ALA A 3 -8.19 7.08 2.80
N ALA A 4 -8.61 6.44 3.89
CA ALA A 4 -9.72 5.48 3.86
C ALA A 4 -11.05 6.03 3.31
N PRO A 5 -11.52 7.23 3.71
CA PRO A 5 -12.74 7.79 3.12
C PRO A 5 -12.60 8.07 1.62
N ILE A 6 -11.43 8.49 1.16
CA ILE A 6 -11.16 8.79 -0.26
C ILE A 6 -11.19 7.50 -1.08
N MET A 7 -10.48 6.45 -0.61
CA MET A 7 -10.48 5.14 -1.28
C MET A 7 -11.88 4.53 -1.36
N ARG A 8 -12.66 4.64 -0.27
CA ARG A 8 -14.04 4.17 -0.24
C ARG A 8 -14.90 4.89 -1.27
N GLU A 9 -14.73 6.20 -1.44
CA GLU A 9 -15.49 6.96 -2.43
C GLU A 9 -15.05 6.61 -3.86
N MET A 10 -13.75 6.57 -4.12
CA MET A 10 -13.20 6.20 -5.44
C MET A 10 -13.63 4.78 -5.86
N ALA A 11 -13.80 3.85 -4.90
CA ALA A 11 -14.20 2.47 -5.18
C ALA A 11 -15.62 2.36 -5.77
N LYS A 12 -16.47 3.38 -5.61
CA LYS A 12 -17.80 3.43 -6.22
C LYS A 12 -17.75 3.68 -7.74
N TYR A 13 -16.62 4.14 -8.27
CA TYR A 13 -16.45 4.53 -9.67
C TYR A 13 -15.28 3.75 -10.33
N PRO A 14 -15.36 2.41 -10.43
CA PRO A 14 -14.26 1.57 -10.90
C PRO A 14 -13.89 1.77 -12.38
N HIS A 15 -14.75 2.42 -13.17
CA HIS A 15 -14.46 2.79 -14.55
C HIS A 15 -13.72 4.13 -14.69
N GLU A 16 -13.70 4.94 -13.62
CA GLU A 16 -13.06 6.25 -13.59
C GLU A 16 -11.73 6.20 -12.81
N PHE A 17 -11.66 5.39 -11.76
CA PHE A 17 -10.49 5.29 -10.90
C PHE A 17 -9.96 3.86 -10.80
N GLU A 18 -8.72 3.68 -11.26
CA GLU A 18 -7.90 2.53 -10.90
C GLU A 18 -7.14 2.86 -9.61
N GLN A 19 -7.32 2.02 -8.58
CA GLN A 19 -6.69 2.19 -7.28
C GLN A 19 -5.59 1.14 -7.10
N LEU A 20 -4.41 1.60 -6.65
CA LEU A 20 -3.32 0.73 -6.24
C LEU A 20 -2.87 1.14 -4.84
N LEU A 21 -3.05 0.25 -3.87
CA LEU A 21 -2.67 0.46 -2.49
C LEU A 21 -1.30 -0.16 -2.21
N VAL A 22 -0.32 0.71 -1.93
CA VAL A 22 1.05 0.30 -1.61
C VAL A 22 1.35 0.56 -0.14
N HIS A 23 1.71 -0.50 0.59
CA HIS A 23 2.10 -0.42 1.99
C HIS A 23 3.62 -0.54 2.13
N THR A 24 4.28 0.50 2.64
CA THR A 24 5.74 0.56 2.72
C THR A 24 6.35 -0.41 3.75
N GLY A 25 5.59 -0.77 4.79
CA GLY A 25 6.06 -1.69 5.83
C GLY A 25 6.93 -1.02 6.90
N GLN A 26 6.72 0.27 7.17
CA GLN A 26 7.51 1.06 8.14
C GLN A 26 6.97 1.01 9.58
N HIS A 27 5.99 0.16 9.89
CA HIS A 27 5.42 0.04 11.23
C HIS A 27 6.22 -0.93 12.11
N TYR A 28 6.42 -0.56 13.38
CA TYR A 28 7.15 -1.36 14.37
C TYR A 28 6.35 -2.56 14.91
N ASP A 29 5.02 -2.58 14.70
CA ASP A 29 4.15 -3.66 15.15
C ASP A 29 3.20 -4.09 14.02
N ASP A 30 3.36 -5.33 13.56
CA ASP A 30 2.54 -5.98 12.55
C ASP A 30 1.07 -6.12 12.99
N ASN A 31 0.81 -6.24 14.30
CA ASN A 31 -0.55 -6.28 14.82
C ASN A 31 -1.25 -4.93 14.64
N MET A 32 -0.54 -3.83 14.85
CA MET A 32 -1.11 -2.50 14.68
C MET A 32 -1.54 -2.26 13.22
N SER A 33 -0.72 -2.69 12.26
CA SER A 33 -1.06 -2.56 10.83
C SER A 33 -2.30 -3.37 10.46
N LYS A 34 -2.40 -4.63 10.92
CA LYS A 34 -3.55 -5.50 10.65
C LYS A 34 -4.86 -4.96 11.24
N VAL A 35 -4.81 -4.44 12.46
CA VAL A 35 -5.97 -3.82 13.12
C VAL A 35 -6.43 -2.58 12.34
N PHE A 36 -5.51 -1.75 11.84
CA PHE A 36 -5.88 -0.57 11.03
C PHE A 36 -6.63 -0.91 9.74
N PHE A 37 -6.21 -1.94 9.01
CA PHE A 37 -6.92 -2.34 7.79
C PHE A 37 -8.33 -2.85 8.08
N LYS A 38 -8.47 -3.64 9.15
CA LYS A 38 -9.75 -4.19 9.57
C LYS A 38 -10.71 -3.10 10.06
N ASP A 39 -10.26 -2.24 10.97
CA ASP A 39 -11.11 -1.25 11.63
C ASP A 39 -11.52 -0.11 10.68
N LEU A 40 -10.70 0.17 9.66
CA LEU A 40 -11.01 1.19 8.66
C LEU A 40 -11.68 0.62 7.40
N GLU A 41 -11.96 -0.70 7.38
CA GLU A 41 -12.51 -1.41 6.23
C GLU A 41 -11.73 -1.14 4.93
N LEU A 42 -10.41 -0.98 5.06
CA LEU A 42 -9.52 -0.80 3.92
C LEU A 42 -9.27 -2.17 3.27
N PRO A 43 -9.13 -2.22 1.93
CA PRO A 43 -8.67 -3.44 1.28
C PRO A 43 -7.26 -3.79 1.75
N GLN A 44 -6.88 -5.05 1.58
CA GLN A 44 -5.47 -5.44 1.75
C GLN A 44 -4.62 -4.69 0.72
N PRO A 45 -3.38 -4.32 1.07
CA PRO A 45 -2.50 -3.64 0.13
C PRO A 45 -2.18 -4.56 -1.06
N ASP A 46 -2.27 -4.02 -2.27
CA ASP A 46 -1.89 -4.72 -3.50
C ASP A 46 -0.38 -5.01 -3.53
N ILE A 47 0.41 -4.12 -2.91
CA ILE A 47 1.86 -4.25 -2.82
C ILE A 47 2.32 -3.98 -1.39
N TYR A 48 3.08 -4.91 -0.82
CA TYR A 48 3.79 -4.73 0.45
C TYR A 48 5.30 -4.66 0.18
N LEU A 49 5.93 -3.53 0.53
CA LEU A 49 7.35 -3.27 0.22
C LEU A 49 8.33 -3.75 1.29
N GLY A 50 7.86 -4.01 2.51
CA GLY A 50 8.68 -4.59 3.58
C GLY A 50 9.92 -3.78 3.98
N VAL A 51 9.88 -2.44 3.92
CA VAL A 51 11.03 -1.57 4.21
C VAL A 51 11.55 -1.73 5.65
N GLY A 52 10.64 -2.01 6.59
CA GLY A 52 10.93 -2.19 8.00
C GLY A 52 11.37 -0.91 8.70
N SER A 53 11.95 -1.07 9.88
CA SER A 53 12.50 0.01 10.71
C SER A 53 13.95 0.38 10.35
N GLY A 54 14.39 1.55 10.80
CA GLY A 54 15.75 2.05 10.62
C GLY A 54 15.82 3.55 10.92
N SER A 55 16.98 4.18 10.70
CA SER A 55 17.05 5.64 10.74
C SER A 55 16.16 6.24 9.63
N HIS A 56 15.79 7.51 9.78
CA HIS A 56 14.98 8.19 8.76
C HIS A 56 15.64 8.12 7.37
N GLY A 57 16.95 8.33 7.29
CA GLY A 57 17.71 8.23 6.04
C GLY A 57 17.71 6.81 5.45
N GLN A 58 17.84 5.78 6.28
CA GLN A 58 17.80 4.38 5.83
C GLN A 58 16.42 4.01 5.29
N GLN A 59 15.35 4.39 5.99
CA GLN A 59 13.99 4.10 5.54
C GLN A 59 13.66 4.82 4.24
N THR A 60 13.98 6.11 4.13
CA THR A 60 13.75 6.90 2.92
C THR A 60 14.50 6.31 1.72
N ALA A 61 15.79 5.99 1.88
CA ALA A 61 16.59 5.39 0.82
C ALA A 61 16.02 4.03 0.37
N ARG A 62 15.62 3.19 1.34
CA ARG A 62 15.00 1.89 1.02
C ARG A 62 13.69 2.07 0.27
N VAL A 63 12.78 2.93 0.74
CA VAL A 63 11.52 3.23 0.04
C VAL A 63 11.78 3.61 -1.40
N MET A 64 12.73 4.51 -1.67
CA MET A 64 13.06 4.93 -3.04
C MET A 64 13.50 3.74 -3.91
N LEU A 65 14.38 2.88 -3.40
CA LEU A 65 14.91 1.72 -4.13
C LEU A 65 13.83 0.67 -4.47
N VAL A 66 12.89 0.41 -3.56
CA VAL A 66 11.86 -0.62 -3.78
C VAL A 66 10.58 -0.09 -4.41
N PHE A 67 10.25 1.19 -4.21
CA PHE A 67 9.04 1.79 -4.78
C PHE A 67 9.19 2.04 -6.28
N GLU A 68 10.32 2.53 -6.78
CA GLU A 68 10.51 2.83 -8.21
C GLU A 68 10.18 1.65 -9.17
N PRO A 69 10.61 0.41 -8.92
CA PRO A 69 10.27 -0.72 -9.79
C PRO A 69 8.86 -1.29 -9.57
N ALA A 70 8.21 -1.04 -8.42
CA ALA A 70 6.97 -1.71 -8.04
C ALA A 70 5.74 -1.37 -8.93
N PRO A 71 5.52 -0.11 -9.36
CA PRO A 71 4.40 0.25 -10.25
C PRO A 71 4.44 -0.43 -11.62
N ARG A 72 5.61 -0.88 -12.09
CA ARG A 72 5.74 -1.61 -13.38
C ARG A 72 5.34 -3.07 -13.27
N SER A 73 5.58 -3.71 -12.13
CA SER A 73 5.29 -5.14 -11.94
C SER A 73 3.82 -5.43 -11.61
N ALA A 74 3.09 -4.47 -11.05
CA ALA A 74 1.66 -4.63 -10.75
C ALA A 74 0.76 -4.54 -11.99
N ARG A 75 1.13 -3.74 -13.00
CA ARG A 75 0.36 -3.62 -14.26
C ARG A 75 0.27 -4.92 -15.06
N SER A 76 1.18 -5.88 -14.84
CA SER A 76 1.19 -7.16 -15.56
C SER A 76 0.48 -8.31 -14.84
N ARG A 77 0.04 -8.12 -13.59
CA ARG A 77 -0.63 -9.18 -12.80
C ARG A 77 -2.15 -9.01 -12.67
N VAL A 78 -2.72 -7.92 -13.16
CA VAL A 78 -4.18 -7.78 -13.34
C VAL A 78 -4.61 -8.52 -14.61
N ARG A 79 -4.56 -9.86 -14.56
CA ARG A 79 -5.30 -10.85 -15.39
C ARG A 79 -4.53 -12.17 -15.39
N LYS A 80 -4.86 -13.05 -14.45
CA LYS A 80 -5.19 -14.47 -14.70
C LYS A 80 -5.57 -15.11 -13.37
N TRP A 81 -6.66 -15.86 -13.41
CA TRP A 81 -7.19 -16.71 -12.35
C TRP A 81 -6.11 -17.58 -11.71
#